data_AF-A0A2U9CUH7-F1
#
_entry.id   AF-A0A2U9CUH7-F1
#
_cell.length_a   1.000
_cell.length_b   1.000
_cell.length_c   1.000
_cell.angle_alpha   90.00
_cell.angle_beta   90.00
_cell.angle_gamma   90.00
#
_symmetry.space_group_name_H-M   'P 1'
#
loop_
_entity.id
_entity.type
_entity.pdbx_description
1 polymer ?
#
loop_
_entity_poly.entity_id
_entity_poly.type
_entity_poly.pdbx_seq_one_letter_code
_entity_poly.pdbx_strand_id
1 'polypeptide(L)'
;MPPTRPLLSMRSMSSVDPEDNSPNMIVYRKIEDIVTQIQDETDGVPIRTVKSFMTKIPSVVTGADIVQWLMKNLCMEDPAEAMHIGSLIAAQGYFFPISDHVLALKDDGTFYRFQAPYFWPSNCWEPENTDYAIYLCKRTMQNKTRLELADYEAENLARLQRAFARKWEFIYMQAEAQVKIDRKKDKTERKILDSQERAFWDVHRPVPGCVNTTEMDIRKCRRMKNPHRVKKSVYGLAEEGSQCQSPVHTPSHLCRKGTKEDVEKEILFLNTQLDRHCMKMSKVADSLIMYTEQYMEYDPLVTALEPANPWASDDPSFWDLEASKEPSQPRVKKWGFSLEEALKDPAGQELFLKFLESEFSSENLRFWLAVQDLKRMPQQEVAQRAQDIWTEFLAEGAPSSINLDSHSYERTSQNLKDPGRYSYEDAQDHIYKLMKSDSYTRFLRSNVYQDLLMAKKKPDTEQGRRTSLEKFTRSVGKSLTGKRLTGLMQSS
;
A
#
# COMPACT_ATOMS: atom_id res chain seq x y z
N MET A 1 -15.17 11.40 52.51
CA MET A 1 -15.06 11.71 51.08
C MET A 1 -14.05 12.83 50.91
N PRO A 2 -12.89 12.57 50.29
CA PRO A 2 -11.90 13.61 50.04
C PRO A 2 -12.30 14.44 48.81
N PRO A 3 -11.87 15.72 48.73
CA PRO A 3 -12.29 16.64 47.69
C PRO A 3 -11.57 16.34 46.36
N THR A 4 -12.34 16.35 45.29
CA THR A 4 -11.88 16.30 43.89
C THR A 4 -10.95 17.48 43.59
N ARG A 5 -9.72 17.18 43.14
CA ARG A 5 -8.79 18.18 42.60
C ARG A 5 -9.27 18.63 41.20
N PRO A 6 -9.04 19.90 40.81
CA PRO A 6 -9.49 20.41 39.51
C PRO A 6 -8.62 19.83 38.39
N LEU A 7 -9.27 19.30 37.36
CA LEU A 7 -8.65 18.99 36.07
C LEU A 7 -7.97 20.26 35.56
N LEU A 8 -6.68 20.14 35.22
CA LEU A 8 -5.94 21.19 34.53
C LEU A 8 -6.71 21.58 33.27
N SER A 9 -7.10 22.85 33.25
CA SER A 9 -7.75 23.58 32.17
C SER A 9 -7.38 23.05 30.79
N MET A 10 -8.33 22.38 30.13
CA MET A 10 -8.36 22.32 28.67
C MET A 10 -8.37 23.77 28.20
N ARG A 11 -7.25 24.23 27.64
CA ARG A 11 -7.22 25.48 26.90
C ARG A 11 -8.32 25.39 25.84
N SER A 12 -9.34 26.21 26.02
CA SER A 12 -10.24 26.66 24.95
C SER A 12 -9.38 27.17 23.79
N MET A 13 -9.19 26.31 22.77
CA MET A 13 -8.70 26.75 21.47
C MET A 13 -9.92 26.96 20.60
N SER A 14 -10.41 28.20 20.65
CA SER A 14 -11.25 28.77 19.63
C SER A 14 -10.51 28.73 18.28
N SER A 15 -11.24 28.27 17.25
CA SER A 15 -11.04 28.56 15.82
C SER A 15 -9.66 28.33 15.21
N VAL A 16 -9.20 27.07 15.10
CA VAL A 16 -8.20 26.72 14.08
C VAL A 16 -8.92 25.94 12.98
N ASP A 17 -8.91 26.50 11.77
CA ASP A 17 -9.55 25.93 10.59
C ASP A 17 -8.96 24.53 10.32
N PRO A 18 -9.77 23.45 10.23
CA PRO A 18 -9.27 22.12 9.90
C PRO A 18 -8.48 22.06 8.59
N GLU A 19 -8.67 23.02 7.68
CA GLU A 19 -7.92 23.12 6.41
C GLU A 19 -6.47 23.63 6.56
N ASP A 20 -6.10 24.23 7.69
CA ASP A 20 -4.76 24.82 7.90
C ASP A 20 -3.77 23.86 8.59
N ASN A 21 -4.22 22.64 8.90
CA ASN A 21 -3.41 21.63 9.56
C ASN A 21 -2.58 20.84 8.53
N SER A 22 -1.29 20.62 8.83
CA SER A 22 -0.46 19.69 8.07
C SER A 22 -1.20 18.33 7.90
N PRO A 23 -1.14 17.69 6.72
CA PRO A 23 -1.79 16.40 6.48
C PRO A 23 -1.21 15.27 7.35
N ASN A 24 -0.10 15.53 8.06
CA ASN A 24 0.49 14.62 9.03
C ASN A 24 0.05 14.90 10.48
N MET A 25 -0.73 15.95 10.75
CA MET A 25 -1.13 16.34 12.12
C MET A 25 -1.87 15.25 12.88
N ILE A 26 -2.69 14.44 12.20
CA ILE A 26 -3.37 13.31 12.86
C ILE A 26 -2.37 12.28 13.40
N VAL A 27 -1.26 12.07 12.70
CA VAL A 27 -0.20 11.15 13.14
C VAL A 27 0.54 11.75 14.33
N TYR A 28 0.92 13.03 14.26
CA TYR A 28 1.60 13.71 15.37
C TYR A 28 0.76 13.68 16.64
N ARG A 29 -0.55 13.99 16.57
CA ARG A 29 -1.45 13.92 17.72
C ARG A 29 -1.50 12.52 18.35
N LYS A 30 -1.61 11.46 17.53
CA LYS A 30 -1.59 10.09 18.03
C LYS A 30 -0.27 9.72 18.72
N ILE A 31 0.86 10.17 18.19
CA ILE A 31 2.16 9.96 18.82
C ILE A 31 2.24 10.73 20.13
N GLU A 32 1.76 11.97 20.16
CA GLU A 32 1.76 12.82 21.36
C GLU A 32 0.88 12.27 22.48
N ASP A 33 -0.25 11.66 22.14
CA ASP A 33 -1.10 10.96 23.10
C ASP A 33 -0.33 9.79 23.75
N ILE A 34 0.41 9.01 22.96
CA ILE A 34 1.28 7.92 23.46
C ILE A 34 2.41 8.50 24.33
N VAL A 35 3.08 9.55 23.85
CA VAL A 35 4.20 10.20 24.54
C VAL A 35 3.77 10.87 25.84
N THR A 36 2.52 11.30 25.93
CA THR A 36 1.94 11.83 27.17
C THR A 36 1.68 10.69 28.16
N GLN A 37 1.10 9.58 27.71
CA GLN A 37 0.82 8.41 28.56
C GLN A 37 2.10 7.73 29.08
N ILE A 38 3.12 7.57 28.23
CA ILE A 38 4.39 6.95 28.64
C ILE A 38 5.13 7.80 29.69
N GLN A 39 4.88 9.11 29.73
CA GLN A 39 5.46 10.02 30.73
C GLN A 39 4.60 10.18 31.99
N ASP A 40 3.48 9.46 32.10
CA ASP A 40 2.62 9.53 33.28
C ASP A 40 3.39 9.15 34.56
N GLU A 41 3.14 9.87 35.65
CA GLU A 41 3.88 9.68 36.91
C GLU A 41 3.58 8.33 37.58
N THR A 42 2.42 7.74 37.29
CA THR A 42 1.91 6.52 37.93
C THR A 42 2.00 5.30 37.01
N ASP A 43 1.54 5.45 35.78
CA ASP A 43 1.39 4.36 34.80
C ASP A 43 2.45 4.41 33.68
N GLY A 44 3.32 5.43 33.69
CA GLY A 44 4.39 5.63 32.72
C GLY A 44 5.68 4.85 33.00
N VAL A 45 6.71 5.14 32.21
CA VAL A 45 8.06 4.57 32.39
C VAL A 45 8.83 5.27 33.51
N PRO A 46 9.68 4.56 34.26
CA PRO A 46 10.40 5.15 35.38
C PRO A 46 11.52 6.08 34.89
N ILE A 47 11.28 7.40 34.95
CA ILE A 47 12.30 8.41 34.65
C ILE A 47 13.24 8.55 35.86
N ARG A 48 14.54 8.27 35.66
CA ARG A 48 15.53 8.20 36.74
C ARG A 48 16.72 9.14 36.52
N THR A 49 17.42 9.42 37.62
CA THR A 49 18.77 10.02 37.57
C THR A 49 19.80 8.93 37.85
N VAL A 50 20.61 8.59 36.84
CA VAL A 50 21.64 7.56 36.96
C VAL A 50 22.94 8.18 37.44
N LYS A 51 23.54 7.61 38.50
CA LYS A 51 24.81 8.03 39.09
C LYS A 51 25.86 6.93 38.87
N SER A 52 27.03 7.32 38.39
CA SER A 52 28.23 6.50 38.27
C SER A 52 29.44 7.23 38.87
N PHE A 53 30.59 6.55 39.00
CA PHE A 53 31.80 7.01 39.68
C PHE A 53 32.32 8.38 39.20
N MET A 54 31.98 8.82 37.98
CA MET A 54 32.37 10.14 37.43
C MET A 54 31.23 10.93 36.75
N THR A 55 30.03 10.36 36.65
CA THR A 55 28.94 10.96 35.86
C THR A 55 27.60 10.87 36.58
N LYS A 56 26.83 11.95 36.52
CA LYS A 56 25.43 12.01 36.94
C LYS A 56 24.61 12.41 35.72
N ILE A 57 23.72 11.52 35.28
CA ILE A 57 22.87 11.71 34.11
C ILE A 57 21.42 11.83 34.60
N PRO A 58 20.85 13.04 34.64
CA PRO A 58 19.48 13.26 35.07
C PRO A 58 18.47 12.90 33.98
N SER A 59 17.22 12.61 34.41
CA SER A 59 16.04 12.51 33.55
C SER A 59 16.26 11.63 32.33
N VAL A 60 16.52 10.35 32.58
CA VAL A 60 16.67 9.31 31.56
C VAL A 60 15.80 8.11 31.85
N VAL A 61 15.45 7.40 30.78
CA VAL A 61 14.75 6.11 30.79
C VAL A 61 15.57 5.11 29.95
N THR A 62 15.47 3.81 30.22
CA THR A 62 16.14 2.80 29.39
C THR A 62 15.30 2.44 28.16
N GLY A 63 15.95 1.99 27.09
CA GLY A 63 15.25 1.52 25.91
C GLY A 63 14.35 0.32 26.20
N ALA A 64 14.82 -0.63 27.02
CA ALA A 64 14.03 -1.77 27.48
C ALA A 64 12.75 -1.35 28.24
N ASP A 65 12.81 -0.33 29.11
CA ASP A 65 11.62 0.16 29.82
C ASP A 65 10.58 0.73 28.82
N ILE A 66 11.03 1.44 27.77
CA ILE A 66 10.14 1.98 26.73
C ILE A 66 9.48 0.84 25.95
N VAL A 67 10.26 -0.16 25.51
CA VAL A 67 9.75 -1.31 24.74
C VAL A 67 8.72 -2.09 25.55
N GLN A 68 9.03 -2.42 26.81
CA GLN A 68 8.10 -3.13 27.70
C GLN A 68 6.82 -2.34 27.94
N TRP A 69 6.93 -1.01 28.10
CA TRP A 69 5.75 -0.17 28.27
C TRP A 69 4.87 -0.15 27.01
N LEU A 70 5.46 -0.05 25.81
CA LEU A 70 4.74 -0.09 24.54
C LEU A 70 4.01 -1.43 24.36
N MET A 71 4.70 -2.55 24.59
CA MET A 71 4.09 -3.89 24.49
C MET A 71 2.87 -4.03 25.40
N LYS A 72 3.01 -3.62 26.67
CA LYS A 72 1.94 -3.74 27.66
C LYS A 72 0.75 -2.83 27.36
N ASN A 73 1.00 -1.55 27.09
CA ASN A 73 -0.07 -0.54 27.02
C ASN A 73 -0.71 -0.43 25.63
N LEU A 74 -0.04 -0.88 24.58
CA LEU A 74 -0.58 -0.94 23.22
C LEU A 74 -0.97 -2.36 22.80
N CYS A 75 -0.93 -3.34 23.73
CA CYS A 75 -1.27 -4.74 23.50
C CYS A 75 -0.50 -5.38 22.32
N MET A 76 0.79 -5.10 22.20
CA MET A 76 1.63 -5.67 21.14
C MET A 76 2.20 -7.02 21.60
N GLU A 77 1.99 -8.06 20.79
CA GLU A 77 2.47 -9.42 21.07
C GLU A 77 3.94 -9.61 20.65
N ASP A 78 4.37 -8.97 19.54
CA ASP A 78 5.73 -9.07 19.01
C ASP A 78 6.61 -7.91 19.51
N PRO A 79 7.72 -8.19 20.24
CA PRO A 79 8.69 -7.17 20.62
C PRO A 79 9.26 -6.39 19.43
N ALA A 80 9.37 -7.00 18.24
CA ALA A 80 9.87 -6.32 17.05
C ALA A 80 8.92 -5.21 16.58
N GLU A 81 7.60 -5.39 16.72
CA GLU A 81 6.61 -4.34 16.45
C GLU A 81 6.77 -3.16 17.42
N ALA A 82 6.91 -3.45 18.72
CA ALA A 82 7.11 -2.42 19.74
C ALA A 82 8.41 -1.63 19.52
N MET A 83 9.52 -2.32 19.20
CA MET A 83 10.77 -1.67 18.83
C MET A 83 10.64 -0.82 17.56
N HIS A 84 9.91 -1.30 16.56
CA HIS A 84 9.69 -0.57 15.32
C HIS A 84 8.88 0.71 15.56
N ILE A 85 7.73 0.61 16.25
CA ILE A 85 6.90 1.78 16.60
C ILE A 85 7.69 2.75 17.47
N GLY A 86 8.39 2.28 18.49
CA GLY A 86 9.23 3.12 19.33
C GLY A 86 10.35 3.82 18.54
N SER A 87 10.98 3.13 17.58
CA SER A 87 11.98 3.74 16.70
C SER A 87 11.39 4.80 15.79
N LEU A 88 10.15 4.61 15.29
CA LEU A 88 9.45 5.64 14.51
C LEU A 88 9.13 6.88 15.37
N ILE A 89 8.71 6.70 16.62
CA ILE A 89 8.47 7.81 17.56
C ILE A 89 9.79 8.56 17.84
N ALA A 90 10.89 7.84 18.02
CA ALA A 90 12.22 8.42 18.20
C ALA A 90 12.67 9.20 16.97
N ALA A 91 12.50 8.65 15.76
CA ALA A 91 12.86 9.28 14.50
C ALA A 91 12.04 10.54 14.18
N GLN A 92 10.84 10.67 14.76
CA GLN A 92 10.04 11.90 14.74
C GLN A 92 10.48 12.90 15.83
N GLY A 93 11.42 12.54 16.70
CA GLY A 93 12.03 13.44 17.68
C GLY A 93 11.29 13.58 19.00
N TYR A 94 10.35 12.69 19.33
CA TYR A 94 9.61 12.78 20.61
C TYR A 94 10.41 12.27 21.81
N PHE A 95 11.33 11.34 21.59
CA PHE A 95 12.40 10.98 22.52
C PHE A 95 13.65 10.60 21.72
N PHE A 96 14.82 10.65 22.36
CA PHE A 96 16.08 10.48 21.65
C PHE A 96 17.16 9.82 22.52
N PRO A 97 18.07 9.04 21.93
CA PRO A 97 19.20 8.48 22.65
C PRO A 97 20.16 9.60 23.07
N ILE A 98 20.64 9.58 24.31
CA ILE A 98 21.46 10.68 24.82
C ILE A 98 22.89 10.68 24.24
N SER A 99 23.36 9.53 23.75
CA SER A 99 24.75 9.27 23.36
C SER A 99 24.94 9.03 21.86
N ASP A 100 23.88 9.11 21.05
CA ASP A 100 23.91 8.81 19.62
C ASP A 100 23.13 9.88 18.85
N HIS A 101 23.55 10.16 17.62
CA HIS A 101 22.86 11.04 16.67
C HIS A 101 21.80 10.30 15.85
N VAL A 102 21.91 8.97 15.76
CA VAL A 102 20.89 8.16 15.07
C VAL A 102 19.68 7.97 15.98
N LEU A 103 18.55 8.52 15.57
CA LEU A 103 17.29 8.48 16.32
C LEU A 103 16.57 7.12 16.13
N ALA A 104 16.97 6.12 16.91
CA ALA A 104 16.36 4.80 16.92
C ALA A 104 16.24 4.24 18.34
N LEU A 105 15.24 3.40 18.59
CA LEU A 105 15.04 2.70 19.86
C LEU A 105 15.78 1.36 19.85
N LYS A 106 16.48 1.04 20.94
CA LYS A 106 17.15 -0.24 21.18
C LYS A 106 16.53 -0.90 22.40
N ASP A 107 16.21 -2.19 22.33
CA ASP A 107 15.71 -2.97 23.46
C ASP A 107 16.87 -3.41 24.38
N ASP A 108 17.51 -2.43 25.01
CA ASP A 108 18.64 -2.64 25.90
C ASP A 108 18.72 -1.52 26.97
N GLY A 109 19.84 -1.48 27.68
CA GLY A 109 20.13 -0.46 28.70
C GLY A 109 20.50 0.92 28.16
N THR A 110 20.37 1.18 26.85
CA THR A 110 20.64 2.50 26.25
C THR A 110 19.72 3.55 26.86
N PHE A 111 20.28 4.72 27.19
CA PHE A 111 19.53 5.79 27.83
C PHE A 111 18.89 6.74 26.81
N TYR A 112 17.60 6.98 27.01
CA TYR A 112 16.78 7.90 26.23
C TYR A 112 16.29 9.06 27.09
N ARG A 113 15.89 10.16 26.42
CA ARG A 113 15.24 11.31 27.05
C ARG A 113 14.07 11.77 26.21
N PHE A 114 12.98 12.15 26.86
CA PHE A 114 11.83 12.79 26.21
C PHE A 114 12.15 14.22 25.76
N GLN A 115 11.69 14.55 24.55
CA GLN A 115 11.85 15.86 23.95
C GLN A 115 10.85 16.87 24.54
N ALA A 116 11.30 18.11 24.70
CA ALA A 116 10.42 19.19 25.15
C ALA A 116 9.33 19.47 24.10
N PRO A 117 8.06 19.71 24.52
CA PRO A 117 6.95 19.98 23.58
C PRO A 117 7.19 21.14 22.62
N TYR A 118 8.05 22.09 22.99
CA TYR A 118 8.49 23.17 22.10
C TYR A 118 9.11 22.64 20.79
N PHE A 119 9.90 21.57 20.87
CA PHE A 119 10.57 20.97 19.71
C PHE A 119 9.75 19.88 19.01
N TRP A 120 8.48 19.67 19.37
CA TRP A 120 7.67 18.66 18.72
C TRP A 120 7.34 19.01 17.26
N PRO A 121 7.30 18.01 16.34
CA PRO A 121 6.99 18.23 14.93
C PRO A 121 5.62 18.85 14.65
N SER A 122 4.64 18.67 15.55
CA SER A 122 3.31 19.28 15.44
C SER A 122 3.32 20.80 15.44
N ASN A 123 4.39 21.42 15.95
CA ASN A 123 4.61 22.87 15.83
C ASN A 123 5.01 23.31 14.40
N CYS A 124 5.07 22.36 13.44
CA CYS A 124 5.31 22.59 12.02
C CYS A 124 6.62 23.36 11.76
N TRP A 125 7.70 22.93 12.40
CA TRP A 125 9.03 23.53 12.27
C TRP A 125 9.58 23.43 10.84
N GLU A 126 9.97 24.58 10.28
CA GLU A 126 10.73 24.69 9.03
C GLU A 126 12.05 25.43 9.27
N PRO A 127 13.02 24.83 10.00
CA PRO A 127 14.22 25.53 10.41
C PRO A 127 15.13 25.86 9.22
N GLU A 128 15.61 27.10 9.17
CA GLU A 128 16.42 27.60 8.07
C GLU A 128 17.89 27.14 8.19
N ASN A 129 18.62 27.22 7.09
CA ASN A 129 20.06 26.96 7.09
C ASN A 129 20.85 27.98 7.93
N THR A 130 20.32 29.20 8.11
CA THR A 130 20.93 30.19 9.01
C THR A 130 20.88 29.73 10.46
N ASP A 131 19.75 29.18 10.90
CA ASP A 131 19.58 28.67 12.27
C ASP A 131 20.52 27.50 12.54
N TYR A 132 20.67 26.60 11.57
CA TYR A 132 21.59 25.46 11.69
C TYR A 132 23.05 25.92 11.75
N ALA A 133 23.42 26.94 10.98
CA ALA A 133 24.77 27.52 11.05
C ALA A 133 25.07 28.14 12.42
N ILE A 134 24.10 28.83 13.04
CA ILE A 134 24.22 29.37 14.39
C ILE A 134 24.41 28.23 15.40
N TYR A 135 23.61 27.17 15.30
CA TYR A 135 23.71 26.00 16.17
C TYR A 135 25.09 25.33 16.11
N LEU A 136 25.59 25.04 14.90
CA LEU A 136 26.90 24.41 14.70
C LEU A 136 28.04 25.32 15.17
N CYS A 137 27.97 26.62 14.84
CA CYS A 137 28.94 27.62 15.31
C CYS A 137 28.95 27.67 16.84
N LYS A 138 27.78 27.75 17.49
CA LYS A 138 27.63 27.72 18.94
C LYS A 138 28.30 26.50 19.56
N ARG A 139 28.14 25.31 18.97
CA ARG A 139 28.78 24.08 19.45
C ARG A 139 30.31 24.14 19.41
N THR A 140 30.87 24.64 18.32
CA THR A 140 32.34 24.80 18.20
C THR A 140 32.94 25.75 19.23
N MET A 141 32.18 26.73 19.72
CA MET A 141 32.65 27.72 20.70
C MET A 141 32.70 27.20 22.14
N GLN A 142 32.08 26.04 22.42
CA GLN A 142 31.96 25.54 23.78
C GLN A 142 33.15 24.72 24.28
N ASN A 143 34.05 24.28 23.39
CA ASN A 143 35.27 23.51 23.72
C ASN A 143 35.03 22.35 24.71
N LYS A 144 34.01 21.53 24.45
CA LYS A 144 33.67 20.34 25.26
C LYS A 144 33.58 19.13 24.34
N THR A 145 34.26 18.03 24.70
CA THR A 145 34.26 16.79 23.91
C THR A 145 32.86 16.28 23.56
N ARG A 146 31.92 16.31 24.51
CA ARG A 146 30.51 15.90 24.26
C ARG A 146 29.75 16.76 23.22
N LEU A 147 30.29 17.92 22.84
CA LEU A 147 29.70 18.87 21.89
C LEU A 147 30.53 18.99 20.61
N GLU A 148 31.63 18.26 20.49
CA GLU A 148 32.43 18.18 19.26
C GLU A 148 31.52 17.79 18.10
N LEU A 149 31.76 18.39 16.95
CA LEU A 149 30.99 18.11 15.75
C LEU A 149 31.35 16.73 15.24
N ALA A 150 30.35 15.95 14.85
CA ALA A 150 30.60 14.77 14.03
C ALA A 150 31.11 15.19 12.63
N ASP A 151 31.74 14.27 11.89
CA ASP A 151 32.33 14.57 10.58
C ASP A 151 31.32 15.19 9.60
N TYR A 152 30.11 14.65 9.54
CA TYR A 152 29.04 15.19 8.67
C TYR A 152 28.57 16.59 9.11
N GLU A 153 28.59 16.88 10.41
CA GLU A 153 28.27 18.20 10.95
C GLU A 153 29.37 19.22 10.63
N ALA A 154 30.63 18.81 10.69
CA ALA A 154 31.77 19.63 10.32
C ALA A 154 31.75 19.95 8.80
N GLU A 155 31.43 18.96 7.96
CA GLU A 155 31.25 19.17 6.52
C GLU A 155 30.09 20.15 6.24
N ASN A 156 28.96 19.96 6.93
CA ASN A 156 27.82 20.87 6.85
C ASN A 156 28.20 22.29 7.27
N LEU A 157 28.93 22.47 8.37
CA LEU A 157 29.42 23.77 8.81
C LEU A 157 30.30 24.42 7.75
N ALA A 158 31.25 23.67 7.16
CA ALA A 158 32.13 24.19 6.10
C ALA A 158 31.34 24.62 4.85
N ARG A 159 30.28 23.88 4.48
CA ARG A 159 29.37 24.26 3.39
C ARG A 159 28.59 25.53 3.71
N LEU A 160 28.08 25.66 4.93
CA LEU A 160 27.32 26.84 5.40
C LEU A 160 28.21 28.08 5.50
N GLN A 161 29.45 27.94 5.97
CA GLN A 161 30.44 29.02 5.98
C GLN A 161 30.70 29.56 4.58
N ARG A 162 30.84 28.67 3.58
CA ARG A 162 30.96 29.07 2.18
C ARG A 162 29.69 29.77 1.68
N ALA A 163 28.51 29.22 1.95
CA ALA A 163 27.24 29.78 1.50
C ALA A 163 26.92 31.15 2.13
N PHE A 164 27.29 31.35 3.40
CA PHE A 164 26.99 32.55 4.18
C PHE A 164 28.21 33.43 4.46
N ALA A 165 29.28 33.33 3.67
CA ALA A 165 30.55 34.02 3.93
C ALA A 165 30.40 35.52 4.23
N ARG A 166 29.50 36.23 3.51
CA ARG A 166 29.24 37.67 3.71
C ARG A 166 28.43 38.00 4.98
N LYS A 167 27.70 37.03 5.52
CA LYS A 167 26.87 37.17 6.72
C LYS A 167 27.46 36.44 7.93
N TRP A 168 28.63 35.83 7.79
CA TRP A 168 29.21 34.95 8.80
C TRP A 168 29.44 35.66 10.14
N GLU A 169 29.86 36.93 10.10
CA GLU A 169 30.05 37.74 11.30
C GLU A 169 28.76 37.85 12.13
N PHE A 170 27.60 38.02 11.48
CA PHE A 170 26.31 38.06 12.17
C PHE A 170 25.93 36.71 12.78
N ILE A 171 26.19 35.61 12.06
CA ILE A 171 25.98 34.25 12.57
C ILE A 171 26.85 34.00 13.81
N TYR A 172 28.12 34.40 13.75
CA TYR A 172 29.06 34.27 14.86
C TYR A 172 28.63 35.10 16.08
N MET A 173 28.25 36.37 15.88
CA MET A 173 27.73 37.23 16.97
C MET A 173 26.47 36.64 17.62
N GLN A 174 25.54 36.09 16.83
CA GLN A 174 24.34 35.43 17.37
C GLN A 174 24.67 34.16 18.15
N ALA A 175 25.58 33.32 17.63
CA ALA A 175 26.05 32.13 18.33
C ALA A 175 26.73 32.51 19.67
N GLU A 176 27.59 33.53 19.68
CA GLU A 176 28.27 34.01 20.88
C GLU A 176 27.26 34.53 21.93
N ALA A 177 26.25 35.29 21.50
CA ALA A 177 25.20 35.78 22.38
C ALA A 177 24.42 34.62 23.04
N GLN A 178 24.09 33.57 22.28
CA GLN A 178 23.47 32.37 22.83
C GLN A 178 24.39 31.63 23.83
N VAL A 179 25.69 31.47 23.52
CA VAL A 179 26.66 30.89 24.48
C VAL A 179 26.70 31.68 25.79
N LYS A 180 26.68 33.02 25.71
CA LYS A 180 26.67 33.90 26.91
C LYS A 180 25.42 33.68 27.75
N ILE A 181 24.26 33.47 27.13
CA ILE A 181 23.01 33.13 27.83
C ILE A 181 23.10 31.74 28.46
N ASP A 182 23.56 30.74 27.71
CA ASP A 182 23.66 29.35 28.19
C ASP A 182 24.66 29.19 29.34
N ARG A 183 25.71 30.02 29.41
CA ARG A 183 26.65 30.06 30.54
C ARG A 183 26.03 30.53 31.85
N LYS A 184 24.88 31.22 31.82
CA LYS A 184 24.16 31.67 33.03
C LYS A 184 23.31 30.56 33.65
N LYS A 185 22.97 29.52 32.88
CA LYS A 185 22.19 28.37 33.32
C LYS A 185 23.05 27.41 34.15
N ASP A 186 22.43 26.63 35.03
CA ASP A 186 23.18 25.64 35.80
C ASP A 186 23.72 24.51 34.89
N LYS A 187 24.72 23.78 35.38
CA LYS A 187 25.42 22.75 34.59
C LYS A 187 24.48 21.62 34.13
N THR A 188 23.50 21.26 34.95
CA THR A 188 22.56 20.16 34.71
C THR A 188 21.53 20.58 33.68
N GLU A 189 20.88 21.73 33.89
CA GLU A 189 19.91 22.30 32.95
C GLU A 189 20.53 22.52 31.58
N ARG A 190 21.72 23.14 31.51
CA ARG A 190 22.43 23.34 30.25
C ARG A 190 22.69 22.03 29.50
N LYS A 191 23.08 20.96 30.21
CA LYS A 191 23.29 19.64 29.57
C LYS A 191 22.01 19.07 28.98
N ILE A 192 20.86 19.33 29.62
CA ILE A 192 19.56 18.86 29.12
C ILE A 192 19.16 19.65 27.87
N LEU A 193 19.22 20.98 27.94
CA LEU A 193 18.89 21.85 26.82
C LEU A 193 19.79 21.60 25.61
N ASP A 194 21.12 21.45 25.80
CA ASP A 194 22.05 21.13 24.71
C ASP A 194 21.65 19.82 24.00
N SER A 195 21.21 18.81 24.76
CA SER A 195 20.82 17.51 24.20
C SER A 195 19.46 17.55 23.49
N GLN A 196 18.52 18.36 23.98
CA GLN A 196 17.21 18.55 23.36
C GLN A 196 17.33 19.31 22.04
N GLU A 197 18.16 20.36 21.99
CA GLU A 197 18.46 21.10 20.77
C GLU A 197 19.23 20.22 19.77
N ARG A 198 20.16 19.37 20.22
CA ARG A 198 20.80 18.36 19.36
C ARG A 198 19.76 17.45 18.73
N ALA A 199 18.87 16.86 19.52
CA ALA A 199 17.86 15.94 19.01
C ALA A 199 16.88 16.60 18.03
N PHE A 200 16.56 17.90 18.22
CA PHE A 200 15.81 18.67 17.24
C PHE A 200 16.54 18.72 15.89
N TRP A 201 17.84 19.01 15.90
CA TRP A 201 18.63 19.03 14.67
C TRP A 201 18.86 17.64 14.08
N ASP A 202 18.91 16.58 14.88
CA ASP A 202 19.00 15.20 14.38
C ASP A 202 17.73 14.79 13.58
N VAL A 203 16.57 15.40 13.85
CA VAL A 203 15.36 15.23 13.01
C VAL A 203 15.45 16.05 11.72
N HIS A 204 15.80 17.33 11.83
CA HIS A 204 15.72 18.27 10.70
C HIS A 204 16.95 18.27 9.78
N ARG A 205 18.09 17.75 10.25
CA ARG A 205 19.36 17.61 9.55
C ARG A 205 19.97 16.24 9.93
N PRO A 206 19.30 15.14 9.54
CA PRO A 206 19.63 13.80 10.00
C PRO A 206 21.03 13.36 9.54
N VAL A 207 21.59 12.38 10.26
CA VAL A 207 22.83 11.70 9.88
C VAL A 207 22.69 11.15 8.45
N PRO A 208 23.69 11.31 7.57
CA PRO A 208 23.63 10.74 6.22
C PRO A 208 23.31 9.24 6.24
N GLY A 209 22.33 8.84 5.42
CA GLY A 209 21.82 7.46 5.38
C GLY A 209 20.59 7.22 6.26
N CYS A 210 20.28 8.10 7.21
CA CYS A 210 19.01 8.05 7.94
C CYS A 210 17.87 8.65 7.10
N VAL A 211 16.65 8.12 7.31
CA VAL A 211 15.44 8.64 6.69
C VAL A 211 15.13 10.04 7.24
N ASN A 212 14.88 11.00 6.35
CA ASN A 212 14.43 12.33 6.74
C ASN A 212 12.92 12.31 6.97
N THR A 213 12.51 12.24 8.24
CA THR A 213 11.10 12.16 8.66
C THR A 213 10.30 13.43 8.40
N THR A 214 10.98 14.53 8.05
CA THR A 214 10.34 15.81 7.68
C THR A 214 9.93 15.88 6.21
N GLU A 215 10.37 14.93 5.38
CA GLU A 215 9.97 14.87 3.97
C GLU A 215 8.50 14.49 3.83
N MET A 216 7.82 15.16 2.90
CA MET A 216 6.39 14.98 2.68
C MET A 216 6.09 14.65 1.23
N ASP A 217 5.14 13.72 1.03
CA ASP A 217 4.64 13.35 -0.30
C ASP A 217 4.14 14.59 -1.07
N ILE A 218 4.54 14.73 -2.32
CA ILE A 218 4.20 15.88 -3.18
C ILE A 218 2.69 16.13 -3.29
N ARG A 219 1.86 15.08 -3.21
CA ARG A 219 0.38 15.17 -3.22
C ARG A 219 -0.15 15.77 -1.93
N LYS A 220 0.51 15.52 -0.80
CA LYS A 220 0.22 16.15 0.49
C LYS A 220 0.65 17.62 0.48
N CYS A 221 1.84 17.92 -0.05
CA CYS A 221 2.31 19.29 -0.25
C CYS A 221 1.38 20.14 -1.11
N ARG A 222 0.74 19.56 -2.14
CA ARG A 222 -0.23 20.28 -2.98
C ARG A 222 -1.53 20.61 -2.24
N ARG A 223 -1.99 19.73 -1.35
CA ARG A 223 -3.21 19.95 -0.55
C ARG A 223 -3.05 21.06 0.49
N MET A 224 -1.83 21.27 1.01
CA MET A 224 -1.52 22.40 1.89
C MET A 224 -1.50 23.76 1.18
N LYS A 225 -1.51 23.79 -0.16
CA LYS A 225 -1.41 25.03 -0.95
C LYS A 225 -2.79 25.62 -1.25
N ASN A 226 -3.33 26.38 -0.29
CA ASN A 226 -4.04 27.61 -0.62
C ASN A 226 -3.02 28.78 -0.70
N PRO A 227 -3.19 29.74 -1.62
CA PRO A 227 -2.13 30.18 -2.53
C PRO A 227 -1.29 31.38 -2.05
N HIS A 228 -0.73 31.37 -0.83
CA HIS A 228 0.15 32.47 -0.36
C HIS A 228 1.57 32.05 0.08
N ARG A 229 1.88 30.75 0.14
CA ARG A 229 3.12 30.28 0.81
C ARG A 229 4.09 29.46 -0.03
N VAL A 230 3.96 29.48 -1.36
CA VAL A 230 4.88 28.74 -2.24
C VAL A 230 5.81 29.69 -2.96
N LYS A 231 6.84 30.16 -2.26
CA LYS A 231 8.08 30.55 -2.91
C LYS A 231 9.23 29.91 -2.16
N LYS A 232 9.81 28.88 -2.81
CA LYS A 232 11.25 28.53 -2.90
C LYS A 232 11.48 27.03 -2.73
N SER A 233 11.58 26.36 -3.87
CA SER A 233 12.43 25.16 -4.00
C SER A 233 13.89 25.61 -4.13
N VAL A 234 14.79 24.77 -3.66
CA VAL A 234 16.22 25.05 -3.43
C VAL A 234 17.05 25.12 -4.74
N TYR A 235 16.56 24.60 -5.86
CA TYR A 235 17.12 24.82 -7.21
C TYR A 235 15.99 24.67 -8.24
N GLY A 236 15.61 25.73 -8.97
CA GLY A 236 14.61 25.62 -10.04
C GLY A 236 14.07 26.96 -10.51
N LEU A 237 14.31 27.25 -11.79
CA LEU A 237 13.85 28.42 -12.54
C LEU A 237 12.33 28.57 -12.49
N ALA A 238 11.87 29.83 -12.50
CA ALA A 238 10.47 30.16 -12.65
C ALA A 238 10.03 29.89 -14.10
N GLU A 239 9.17 28.91 -14.31
CA GLU A 239 8.36 28.83 -15.52
C GLU A 239 6.96 29.38 -15.22
N GLU A 240 6.66 30.52 -15.83
CA GLU A 240 5.29 30.96 -16.09
C GLU A 240 4.72 30.14 -17.25
N GLY A 241 3.57 29.49 -17.07
CA GLY A 241 2.83 28.94 -18.20
C GLY A 241 1.98 27.70 -17.91
N SER A 242 0.67 27.91 -17.91
CA SER A 242 -0.37 27.02 -18.44
C SER A 242 -0.57 25.58 -17.92
N GLN A 243 -1.79 25.43 -17.37
CA GLN A 243 -2.75 24.33 -17.54
C GLN A 243 -2.51 22.97 -16.84
N CYS A 244 -3.57 22.52 -16.15
CA CYS A 244 -4.30 21.27 -16.40
C CYS A 244 -5.06 20.87 -15.12
N GLN A 245 -6.32 21.30 -14.99
CA GLN A 245 -7.23 20.75 -13.99
C GLN A 245 -7.77 19.43 -14.53
N SER A 246 -7.39 18.34 -13.86
CA SER A 246 -7.97 17.01 -14.08
C SER A 246 -9.33 16.92 -13.37
N PRO A 247 -10.37 16.27 -13.93
CA PRO A 247 -11.75 16.35 -13.42
C PRO A 247 -12.02 15.58 -12.13
N VAL A 248 -11.03 14.88 -11.57
CA VAL A 248 -11.28 13.78 -10.60
C VAL A 248 -11.10 14.19 -9.14
N HIS A 249 -10.69 15.43 -8.84
CA HIS A 249 -10.63 15.92 -7.45
C HIS A 249 -11.24 17.32 -7.36
N THR A 250 -12.55 17.37 -7.17
CA THR A 250 -13.20 18.55 -6.60
C THR A 250 -12.75 18.66 -5.15
N PRO A 251 -12.02 19.72 -4.74
CA PRO A 251 -11.76 19.97 -3.33
C PRO A 251 -13.10 20.09 -2.61
N SER A 252 -13.23 19.54 -1.40
CA SER A 252 -14.37 19.85 -0.55
C SER A 252 -14.35 21.36 -0.33
N HIS A 253 -15.20 22.07 -1.06
CA HIS A 253 -15.38 23.49 -0.87
C HIS A 253 -15.86 23.68 0.57
N LEU A 254 -15.09 24.46 1.33
CA LEU A 254 -15.52 25.46 2.32
C LEU A 254 -16.91 25.20 2.91
N CYS A 255 -17.02 25.22 4.24
CA CYS A 255 -18.28 25.51 4.93
C CYS A 255 -18.75 26.94 4.57
N ARG A 256 -19.14 27.14 3.30
CA ARG A 256 -19.99 28.22 2.85
C ARG A 256 -21.31 27.95 3.54
N LYS A 257 -21.88 28.97 4.17
CA LYS A 257 -23.31 28.96 4.48
C LYS A 257 -24.01 28.52 3.20
N GLY A 258 -24.59 27.31 3.20
CA GLY A 258 -25.02 26.64 1.99
C GLY A 258 -25.86 27.60 1.15
N THR A 259 -25.44 27.81 -0.11
CA THR A 259 -26.27 28.57 -1.03
C THR A 259 -27.57 27.80 -1.28
N LYS A 260 -28.60 28.47 -1.79
CA LYS A 260 -29.85 27.79 -2.13
C LYS A 260 -29.58 26.63 -3.11
N GLU A 261 -28.68 26.85 -4.07
CA GLU A 261 -28.25 25.87 -5.07
C GLU A 261 -27.52 24.68 -4.44
N ASP A 262 -26.75 24.89 -3.37
CA ASP A 262 -26.09 23.80 -2.64
C ASP A 262 -27.13 22.91 -1.92
N VAL A 263 -28.14 23.53 -1.30
CA VAL A 263 -29.24 22.81 -0.64
C VAL A 263 -30.08 22.05 -1.66
N GLU A 264 -30.37 22.63 -2.84
CA GLU A 264 -31.09 21.93 -3.91
C GLU A 264 -30.33 20.70 -4.42
N LYS A 265 -29.00 20.80 -4.56
CA LYS A 265 -28.15 19.65 -4.91
C LYS A 265 -28.12 18.59 -3.81
N GLU A 266 -28.06 19.01 -2.54
CA GLU A 266 -28.10 18.09 -1.41
C GLU A 266 -29.42 17.34 -1.35
N ILE A 267 -30.56 18.03 -1.55
CA ILE A 267 -31.88 17.40 -1.64
C ILE A 267 -31.92 16.38 -2.77
N LEU A 268 -31.45 16.73 -3.97
CA LEU A 268 -31.40 15.82 -5.11
C LEU A 268 -30.54 14.58 -4.81
N PHE A 269 -29.37 14.79 -4.21
CA PHE A 269 -28.48 13.72 -3.79
C PHE A 269 -29.15 12.78 -2.76
N LEU A 270 -29.76 13.35 -1.72
CA LEU A 270 -30.43 12.58 -0.66
C LEU A 270 -31.63 11.79 -1.19
N ASN A 271 -32.45 12.40 -2.06
CA ASN A 271 -33.56 11.69 -2.72
C ASN A 271 -33.04 10.51 -3.53
N THR A 272 -31.95 10.72 -4.29
CA THR A 272 -31.31 9.63 -5.05
C THR A 272 -30.78 8.53 -4.13
N GLN A 273 -30.29 8.84 -2.92
CA GLN A 273 -29.87 7.83 -1.95
C GLN A 273 -31.05 7.06 -1.35
N LEU A 274 -32.20 7.71 -1.11
CA LEU A 274 -33.40 7.06 -0.58
C LEU A 274 -34.00 6.05 -1.55
N ASP A 275 -33.89 6.31 -2.86
CA ASP A 275 -34.37 5.40 -3.90
C ASP A 275 -33.48 4.15 -4.09
N ARG A 276 -32.30 4.11 -3.46
CA ARG A 276 -31.40 2.95 -3.57
C ARG A 276 -31.95 1.79 -2.75
N HIS A 277 -32.26 0.69 -3.43
CA HIS A 277 -32.61 -0.57 -2.76
C HIS A 277 -31.45 -1.08 -1.90
N CYS A 278 -31.66 -1.09 -0.59
CA CYS A 278 -30.69 -1.60 0.38
C CYS A 278 -31.09 -2.98 0.88
N MET A 279 -30.09 -3.82 1.16
CA MET A 279 -30.28 -5.14 1.76
C MET A 279 -30.08 -5.08 3.29
N LYS A 280 -30.74 -5.98 4.02
CA LYS A 280 -30.49 -6.15 5.46
C LYS A 280 -29.04 -6.59 5.68
N MET A 281 -28.39 -6.04 6.71
CA MET A 281 -26.99 -6.37 7.00
C MET A 281 -26.75 -7.87 7.25
N SER A 282 -27.71 -8.58 7.85
CA SER A 282 -27.62 -10.04 8.00
C SER A 282 -27.51 -10.74 6.65
N LYS A 283 -28.32 -10.35 5.66
CA LYS A 283 -28.25 -10.93 4.31
C LYS A 283 -26.96 -10.59 3.58
N VAL A 284 -26.44 -9.38 3.77
CA VAL A 284 -25.14 -8.98 3.21
C VAL A 284 -24.03 -9.83 3.84
N ALA A 285 -24.01 -9.96 5.17
CA ALA A 285 -23.00 -10.74 5.88
C ALA A 285 -23.05 -12.22 5.48
N ASP A 286 -24.23 -12.84 5.50
CA ASP A 286 -24.42 -14.24 5.08
C ASP A 286 -23.89 -14.46 3.65
N SER A 287 -24.23 -13.55 2.72
CA SER A 287 -23.77 -13.65 1.34
C SER A 287 -22.26 -13.52 1.17
N LEU A 288 -21.62 -12.61 1.92
CA LEU A 288 -20.17 -12.42 1.85
C LEU A 288 -19.41 -13.60 2.46
N ILE A 289 -19.92 -14.16 3.57
CA ILE A 289 -19.36 -15.36 4.20
C ILE A 289 -19.46 -16.53 3.24
N MET A 290 -20.64 -16.81 2.69
CA MET A 290 -20.84 -17.92 1.73
C MET A 290 -19.95 -17.78 0.50
N TYR A 291 -19.83 -16.57 -0.05
CA TYR A 291 -18.91 -16.32 -1.17
C TYR A 291 -17.47 -16.61 -0.76
N THR A 292 -17.02 -16.12 0.39
CA THR A 292 -15.64 -16.34 0.85
C THR A 292 -15.35 -17.83 1.08
N GLU A 293 -16.27 -18.55 1.74
CA GLU A 293 -16.14 -19.99 1.97
C GLU A 293 -16.10 -20.79 0.65
N GLN A 294 -16.89 -20.39 -0.34
CA GLN A 294 -16.91 -21.03 -1.66
C GLN A 294 -15.56 -20.90 -2.39
N TYR A 295 -14.87 -19.77 -2.24
CA TYR A 295 -13.58 -19.52 -2.92
C TYR A 295 -12.35 -19.85 -2.06
N MET A 296 -12.53 -20.21 -0.78
CA MET A 296 -11.44 -20.47 0.16
C MET A 296 -10.47 -21.56 -0.33
N GLU A 297 -10.97 -22.61 -0.99
CA GLU A 297 -10.14 -23.69 -1.56
C GLU A 297 -9.26 -23.22 -2.74
N TYR A 298 -9.52 -22.02 -3.29
CA TYR A 298 -8.78 -21.44 -4.40
C TYR A 298 -7.94 -20.22 -4.01
N ASP A 299 -7.93 -19.83 -2.73
CA ASP A 299 -7.09 -18.75 -2.23
C ASP A 299 -5.70 -19.29 -1.89
N PRO A 300 -4.64 -18.92 -2.64
CA PRO A 300 -3.28 -19.41 -2.41
C PRO A 300 -2.65 -18.96 -1.08
N LEU A 301 -3.24 -17.98 -0.40
CA LEU A 301 -2.76 -17.48 0.90
C LEU A 301 -3.35 -18.28 2.06
N VAL A 302 -4.49 -18.94 1.86
CA VAL A 302 -5.20 -19.70 2.89
C VAL A 302 -5.06 -21.20 2.68
N THR A 303 -5.23 -21.66 1.44
CA THR A 303 -5.18 -23.08 1.07
C THR A 303 -3.90 -23.38 0.29
N ALA A 304 -3.18 -24.43 0.69
CA ALA A 304 -1.99 -24.88 -0.01
C ALA A 304 -2.35 -25.36 -1.43
N LEU A 305 -1.60 -24.90 -2.43
CA LEU A 305 -1.78 -25.27 -3.82
C LEU A 305 -1.09 -26.60 -4.16
N GLU A 306 -1.67 -27.33 -5.10
CA GLU A 306 -1.04 -28.47 -5.77
C GLU A 306 -1.11 -28.29 -7.29
N PRO A 307 0.02 -28.14 -8.02
CA PRO A 307 1.41 -28.02 -7.52
C PRO A 307 1.63 -26.83 -6.58
N ALA A 308 2.73 -26.87 -5.82
CA ALA A 308 3.05 -25.88 -4.80
C ALA A 308 3.08 -24.45 -5.36
N ASN A 309 2.85 -23.47 -4.48
CA ASN A 309 2.82 -22.05 -4.85
C ASN A 309 4.15 -21.62 -5.50
N PRO A 310 4.16 -21.15 -6.77
CA PRO A 310 5.39 -20.80 -7.48
C PRO A 310 6.26 -19.76 -6.77
N TRP A 311 5.67 -18.87 -5.97
CA TRP A 311 6.41 -17.87 -5.19
C TRP A 311 7.23 -18.45 -4.03
N ALA A 312 6.89 -19.66 -3.59
CA ALA A 312 7.57 -20.35 -2.50
C ALA A 312 8.45 -21.52 -2.99
N SER A 313 8.08 -22.15 -4.10
CA SER A 313 8.79 -23.31 -4.65
C SER A 313 9.77 -22.96 -5.78
N ASP A 314 9.70 -21.75 -6.34
CA ASP A 314 10.38 -21.36 -7.58
C ASP A 314 10.07 -22.28 -8.78
N ASP A 315 8.91 -22.96 -8.74
CA ASP A 315 8.44 -23.86 -9.79
C ASP A 315 7.18 -23.27 -10.49
N PRO A 316 7.25 -22.91 -11.78
CA PRO A 316 6.13 -22.32 -12.51
C PRO A 316 5.05 -23.33 -12.91
N SER A 317 5.20 -24.63 -12.62
CA SER A 317 4.29 -25.70 -13.06
C SER A 317 2.81 -25.43 -12.74
N PHE A 318 2.50 -24.76 -11.61
CA PHE A 318 1.13 -24.37 -11.29
C PHE A 318 0.57 -23.35 -12.31
N TRP A 319 1.36 -22.34 -12.70
CA TRP A 319 0.94 -21.35 -13.70
C TRP A 319 0.78 -21.99 -15.08
N ASP A 320 1.66 -22.92 -15.46
CA ASP A 320 1.55 -23.66 -16.73
C ASP A 320 0.27 -24.50 -16.76
N LEU A 321 -0.10 -25.11 -15.64
CA LEU A 321 -1.35 -25.88 -15.51
C LEU A 321 -2.58 -24.97 -15.61
N GLU A 322 -2.57 -23.81 -14.97
CA GLU A 322 -3.69 -22.84 -15.05
C GLU A 322 -3.81 -22.20 -16.43
N ALA A 323 -2.70 -22.01 -17.17
CA ALA A 323 -2.70 -21.49 -18.55
C ALA A 323 -3.05 -22.55 -19.61
N SER A 324 -3.05 -23.84 -19.22
CA SER A 324 -3.34 -24.95 -20.12
C SER A 324 -4.71 -24.81 -20.79
N LYS A 325 -4.82 -25.32 -22.04
CA LYS A 325 -6.10 -25.48 -22.74
C LYS A 325 -6.94 -26.62 -22.17
N GLU A 326 -6.30 -27.57 -21.48
CA GLU A 326 -6.95 -28.66 -20.78
C GLU A 326 -7.16 -28.25 -19.32
N PRO A 327 -8.38 -27.82 -18.93
CA PRO A 327 -8.64 -27.29 -17.60
C PRO A 327 -8.53 -28.40 -16.54
N SER A 328 -7.95 -28.05 -15.40
CA SER A 328 -7.91 -28.94 -14.23
C SER A 328 -9.31 -29.11 -13.62
N GLN A 329 -9.52 -30.20 -12.88
CA GLN A 329 -10.81 -30.42 -12.19
C GLN A 329 -11.19 -29.25 -11.26
N PRO A 330 -10.28 -28.68 -10.45
CA PRO A 330 -10.59 -27.48 -9.65
C PRO A 330 -11.00 -26.28 -10.52
N ARG A 331 -10.34 -26.05 -11.65
CA ARG A 331 -10.70 -24.98 -12.60
C ARG A 331 -12.09 -25.18 -13.20
N VAL A 332 -12.42 -26.41 -13.61
CA VAL A 332 -13.78 -26.77 -14.10
C VAL A 332 -14.82 -26.58 -12.99
N LYS A 333 -14.52 -26.96 -11.75
CA LYS A 333 -15.43 -26.82 -10.61
C LYS A 333 -15.83 -25.35 -10.35
N LYS A 334 -14.91 -24.39 -10.54
CA LYS A 334 -15.21 -22.95 -10.44
C LYS A 334 -16.29 -22.51 -11.42
N TRP A 335 -16.33 -23.08 -12.63
CA TRP A 335 -17.34 -22.74 -13.62
C TRP A 335 -18.76 -23.04 -13.13
N GLY A 336 -18.93 -23.96 -12.18
CA GLY A 336 -20.21 -24.25 -11.55
C GLY A 336 -20.68 -23.20 -10.55
N PHE A 337 -19.81 -22.28 -10.11
CA PHE A 337 -20.15 -21.28 -9.09
C PHE A 337 -21.05 -20.19 -9.65
N SER A 338 -20.80 -19.76 -10.89
CA SER A 338 -21.65 -18.80 -11.59
C SER A 338 -21.36 -18.80 -13.09
N LEU A 339 -22.34 -18.35 -13.88
CA LEU A 339 -22.12 -18.11 -15.32
C LEU A 339 -20.94 -17.17 -15.56
N GLU A 340 -20.70 -16.20 -14.67
CA GLU A 340 -19.58 -15.28 -14.78
C GLU A 340 -18.22 -16.01 -14.70
N GLU A 341 -18.07 -16.98 -13.81
CA GLU A 341 -16.84 -17.79 -13.71
C GLU A 341 -16.61 -18.63 -14.97
N ALA A 342 -17.68 -19.21 -15.53
CA ALA A 342 -17.60 -19.94 -16.79
C ALA A 342 -17.22 -19.03 -17.98
N LEU A 343 -17.73 -17.79 -18.01
CA LEU A 343 -17.46 -16.84 -19.09
C LEU A 343 -16.13 -16.08 -18.96
N LYS A 344 -15.59 -15.94 -17.74
CA LYS A 344 -14.24 -15.38 -17.51
C LYS A 344 -13.15 -16.32 -17.99
N ASP A 345 -13.40 -17.63 -17.93
CA ASP A 345 -12.46 -18.67 -18.35
C ASP A 345 -12.60 -18.95 -19.86
N PRO A 346 -11.54 -18.78 -20.68
CA PRO A 346 -11.60 -19.08 -22.11
C PRO A 346 -12.04 -20.52 -22.43
N ALA A 347 -11.61 -21.51 -21.62
CA ALA A 347 -11.99 -22.90 -21.82
C ALA A 347 -13.45 -23.15 -21.41
N GLY A 348 -13.93 -22.47 -20.37
CA GLY A 348 -15.33 -22.50 -19.94
C GLY A 348 -16.25 -21.87 -20.99
N GLN A 349 -15.85 -20.73 -21.53
CA GLN A 349 -16.55 -20.03 -22.61
C GLN A 349 -16.64 -20.89 -23.88
N GLU A 350 -15.52 -21.50 -24.30
CA GLU A 350 -15.50 -22.37 -25.48
C GLU A 350 -16.42 -23.59 -25.30
N LEU A 351 -16.38 -24.23 -24.14
CA LEU A 351 -17.21 -25.39 -23.84
C LEU A 351 -18.70 -25.02 -23.78
N PHE A 352 -19.03 -23.90 -23.14
CA PHE A 352 -20.40 -23.40 -23.07
C PHE A 352 -20.92 -23.03 -24.46
N LEU A 353 -20.10 -22.40 -25.31
CA LEU A 353 -20.45 -22.11 -26.70
C LEU A 353 -20.75 -23.39 -27.49
N LYS A 354 -19.89 -24.42 -27.41
CA LYS A 354 -20.11 -25.72 -28.07
C LYS A 354 -21.42 -26.38 -27.62
N PHE A 355 -21.72 -26.29 -26.32
CA PHE A 355 -22.99 -26.77 -25.79
C PHE A 355 -24.19 -26.03 -26.41
N LEU A 356 -24.15 -24.69 -26.46
CA LEU A 356 -25.23 -23.89 -27.06
C LEU A 356 -25.38 -24.15 -28.57
N GLU A 357 -24.28 -24.38 -29.29
CA GLU A 357 -24.30 -24.75 -30.71
C GLU A 357 -25.01 -26.09 -30.93
N SER A 358 -24.80 -27.07 -30.05
CA SER A 358 -25.49 -28.36 -30.10
C SER A 358 -27.00 -28.25 -29.86
N GLU A 359 -27.44 -27.18 -29.19
CA GLU A 359 -28.85 -26.87 -28.92
C GLU A 359 -29.40 -25.76 -29.83
N PHE A 360 -28.65 -25.34 -30.86
CA PHE A 360 -29.03 -24.27 -31.78
C PHE A 360 -29.43 -22.95 -31.07
N SER A 361 -28.71 -22.58 -30.01
CA SER A 361 -28.98 -21.37 -29.18
C SER A 361 -27.73 -20.52 -28.91
N SER A 362 -26.70 -20.68 -29.74
CA SER A 362 -25.39 -20.01 -29.59
C SER A 362 -25.40 -18.51 -29.85
N GLU A 363 -26.41 -17.99 -30.55
CA GLU A 363 -26.58 -16.58 -30.89
C GLU A 363 -26.60 -15.67 -29.66
N ASN A 364 -27.17 -16.14 -28.55
CA ASN A 364 -27.22 -15.39 -27.29
C ASN A 364 -25.84 -15.12 -26.71
N LEU A 365 -24.96 -16.13 -26.69
CA LEU A 365 -23.61 -15.99 -26.20
C LEU A 365 -22.75 -15.17 -27.16
N ARG A 366 -22.88 -15.40 -28.47
CA ARG A 366 -22.17 -14.62 -29.50
C ARG A 366 -22.52 -13.13 -29.42
N PHE A 367 -23.80 -12.80 -29.28
CA PHE A 367 -24.24 -11.42 -29.04
C PHE A 367 -23.62 -10.85 -27.76
N TRP A 368 -23.72 -11.57 -26.64
CA TRP A 368 -23.20 -11.09 -25.36
C TRP A 368 -21.70 -10.79 -25.42
N LEU A 369 -20.92 -11.66 -26.08
CA LEU A 369 -19.49 -11.50 -26.31
C LEU A 369 -19.20 -10.33 -27.25
N ALA A 370 -19.93 -10.17 -28.34
CA ALA A 370 -19.76 -9.05 -29.25
C ALA A 370 -19.97 -7.70 -28.54
N VAL A 371 -20.94 -7.63 -27.61
CA VAL A 371 -21.15 -6.44 -26.77
C VAL A 371 -20.03 -6.26 -25.72
N GLN A 372 -19.48 -7.32 -25.14
CA GLN A 372 -18.30 -7.24 -24.27
C GLN A 372 -17.08 -6.67 -25.02
N ASP A 373 -16.88 -7.10 -26.26
CA ASP A 373 -15.80 -6.60 -27.11
C ASP A 373 -16.01 -5.12 -27.45
N LEU A 374 -17.24 -4.73 -27.83
CA LEU A 374 -17.59 -3.33 -28.09
C LEU A 374 -17.20 -2.40 -26.93
N LYS A 375 -17.40 -2.83 -25.69
CA LYS A 375 -17.06 -2.06 -24.48
C LYS A 375 -15.56 -1.78 -24.36
N ARG A 376 -14.70 -2.64 -24.92
CA ARG A 376 -13.22 -2.59 -24.81
C ARG A 376 -12.51 -2.04 -26.04
N MET A 377 -13.21 -1.85 -27.16
CA MET A 377 -12.63 -1.39 -28.43
C MET A 377 -12.14 0.07 -28.40
N PRO A 378 -11.25 0.50 -29.32
CA PRO A 378 -10.91 1.91 -29.49
C PRO A 378 -12.14 2.76 -29.82
N GLN A 379 -12.21 4.00 -29.28
CA GLN A 379 -13.40 4.86 -29.43
C GLN A 379 -13.81 5.12 -30.88
N GLN A 380 -12.84 5.14 -31.80
CA GLN A 380 -13.06 5.39 -33.23
C GLN A 380 -13.82 4.24 -33.92
N GLU A 381 -13.73 3.02 -33.41
CA GLU A 381 -14.36 1.83 -34.00
C GLU A 381 -15.73 1.51 -33.40
N VAL A 382 -16.05 2.09 -32.24
CA VAL A 382 -17.28 1.82 -31.47
C VAL A 382 -18.54 2.05 -32.32
N ALA A 383 -18.60 3.16 -33.05
CA ALA A 383 -19.80 3.49 -33.82
C ALA A 383 -20.07 2.47 -34.93
N GLN A 384 -19.04 2.07 -35.67
CA GLN A 384 -19.17 1.06 -36.72
C GLN A 384 -19.52 -0.31 -36.13
N ARG A 385 -18.76 -0.76 -35.12
CA ARG A 385 -19.00 -2.05 -34.50
C ARG A 385 -20.40 -2.15 -33.89
N ALA A 386 -20.90 -1.06 -33.31
CA ALA A 386 -22.26 -1.02 -32.78
C ALA A 386 -23.29 -1.26 -33.88
N GLN A 387 -23.12 -0.71 -35.09
CA GLN A 387 -24.04 -0.97 -36.21
C GLN A 387 -23.90 -2.40 -36.77
N ASP A 388 -22.68 -2.95 -36.77
CA ASP A 388 -22.45 -4.33 -37.20
C ASP A 388 -23.19 -5.32 -36.29
N ILE A 389 -23.11 -5.12 -34.96
CA ILE A 389 -23.82 -5.93 -33.96
C ILE A 389 -25.34 -5.83 -34.16
N TRP A 390 -25.86 -4.64 -34.47
CA TRP A 390 -27.29 -4.46 -34.75
C TRP A 390 -27.70 -5.30 -35.95
N THR A 391 -26.95 -5.20 -37.04
CA THR A 391 -27.21 -5.90 -38.30
C THR A 391 -27.15 -7.43 -38.13
N GLU A 392 -26.24 -7.93 -37.31
CA GLU A 392 -26.02 -9.36 -37.09
C GLU A 392 -27.09 -10.01 -36.19
N PHE A 393 -27.54 -9.31 -35.14
CA PHE A 393 -28.35 -9.91 -34.07
C PHE A 393 -29.75 -9.33 -33.88
N LEU A 394 -30.03 -8.09 -34.31
CA LEU A 394 -31.28 -7.38 -33.97
C LEU A 394 -32.04 -6.78 -35.15
N ALA A 395 -31.39 -6.54 -36.28
CA ALA A 395 -32.06 -6.03 -37.47
C ALA A 395 -33.15 -7.00 -37.97
N GLU A 396 -34.12 -6.45 -38.69
CA GLU A 396 -35.15 -7.27 -39.34
C GLU A 396 -34.50 -8.23 -40.35
N GLY A 397 -34.70 -9.54 -40.17
CA GLY A 397 -34.03 -10.57 -40.98
C GLY A 397 -32.56 -10.81 -40.62
N ALA A 398 -32.13 -10.41 -39.42
CA ALA A 398 -30.77 -10.64 -38.92
C ALA A 398 -30.35 -12.12 -39.02
N PRO A 399 -29.12 -12.41 -39.48
CA PRO A 399 -28.64 -13.78 -39.68
C PRO A 399 -28.51 -14.58 -38.38
N SER A 400 -28.32 -13.92 -37.24
CA SER A 400 -28.25 -14.54 -35.91
C SER A 400 -29.21 -13.84 -34.95
N SER A 401 -30.47 -13.66 -35.37
CA SER A 401 -31.50 -12.97 -34.60
C SER A 401 -31.65 -13.55 -33.18
N ILE A 402 -31.51 -12.70 -32.17
CA ILE A 402 -31.74 -13.06 -30.76
C ILE A 402 -33.16 -12.72 -30.31
N ASN A 403 -33.64 -13.37 -29.26
CA ASN A 403 -34.93 -13.04 -28.66
C ASN A 403 -34.74 -11.99 -27.55
N LEU A 404 -35.26 -10.78 -27.78
CA LEU A 404 -35.29 -9.69 -26.79
C LEU A 404 -36.72 -9.26 -26.50
N ASP A 405 -36.97 -8.82 -25.26
CA ASP A 405 -38.22 -8.15 -24.94
C ASP A 405 -38.35 -6.79 -25.66
N SER A 406 -39.59 -6.35 -25.86
CA SER A 406 -39.89 -5.13 -26.63
C SER A 406 -39.25 -3.88 -26.02
N HIS A 407 -39.22 -3.79 -24.69
CA HIS A 407 -38.64 -2.65 -23.98
C HIS A 407 -37.13 -2.52 -24.24
N SER A 408 -36.39 -3.63 -24.13
CA SER A 408 -34.94 -3.67 -24.34
C SER A 408 -34.60 -3.41 -25.81
N TYR A 409 -35.42 -3.93 -26.74
CA TYR A 409 -35.28 -3.67 -28.17
C TYR A 409 -35.47 -2.18 -28.50
N GLU A 410 -36.56 -1.57 -28.03
CA GLU A 410 -36.86 -0.15 -28.26
C GLU A 410 -35.76 0.76 -27.70
N ARG A 411 -35.30 0.48 -26.47
CA ARG A 411 -34.23 1.24 -25.83
C ARG A 411 -32.91 1.13 -26.56
N THR A 412 -32.54 -0.08 -27.00
CA THR A 412 -31.34 -0.30 -27.81
C THR A 412 -31.43 0.42 -29.15
N SER A 413 -32.58 0.37 -29.82
CA SER A 413 -32.84 1.08 -31.07
C SER A 413 -32.67 2.60 -30.91
N GLN A 414 -33.20 3.17 -29.82
CA GLN A 414 -33.02 4.58 -29.51
C GLN A 414 -31.56 4.94 -29.20
N ASN A 415 -30.84 4.10 -28.45
CA ASN A 415 -29.43 4.29 -28.13
C ASN A 415 -28.52 4.24 -29.35
N LEU A 416 -28.91 3.54 -30.41
CA LEU A 416 -28.14 3.45 -31.66
C LEU A 416 -28.31 4.65 -32.58
N LYS A 417 -29.15 5.63 -32.23
CA LYS A 417 -29.16 6.95 -32.90
C LYS A 417 -27.87 7.74 -32.61
N ASP A 418 -27.25 7.49 -31.46
CA ASP A 418 -25.93 8.01 -31.09
C ASP A 418 -25.10 6.88 -30.44
N PRO A 419 -24.47 6.01 -31.26
CA PRO A 419 -23.84 4.79 -30.76
C PRO A 419 -22.67 5.05 -29.81
N GLY A 420 -22.66 4.32 -28.69
CA GLY A 420 -21.60 4.33 -27.69
C GLY A 420 -21.33 2.94 -27.12
N ARG A 421 -20.35 2.86 -26.22
CA ARG A 421 -19.91 1.60 -25.58
C ARG A 421 -21.02 0.90 -24.79
N TYR A 422 -22.00 1.67 -24.36
CA TYR A 422 -23.08 1.25 -23.48
C TYR A 422 -24.43 1.21 -24.20
N SER A 423 -24.47 1.33 -25.54
CA SER A 423 -25.73 1.33 -26.30
C SER A 423 -26.55 0.05 -26.14
N TYR A 424 -25.89 -1.07 -25.82
CA TYR A 424 -26.48 -2.40 -25.70
C TYR A 424 -26.66 -2.88 -24.25
N GLU A 425 -26.50 -2.03 -23.21
CA GLU A 425 -26.53 -2.53 -21.82
C GLU A 425 -27.84 -3.23 -21.46
N ASP A 426 -28.99 -2.64 -21.78
CA ASP A 426 -30.30 -3.23 -21.48
C ASP A 426 -30.48 -4.60 -22.18
N ALA A 427 -30.12 -4.68 -23.47
CA ALA A 427 -30.17 -5.92 -24.24
C ALA A 427 -29.17 -6.97 -23.73
N GLN A 428 -27.94 -6.57 -23.41
CA GLN A 428 -26.91 -7.46 -22.89
C GLN A 428 -27.31 -8.06 -21.53
N ASP A 429 -27.89 -7.25 -20.65
CA ASP A 429 -28.37 -7.69 -19.33
C ASP A 429 -29.54 -8.66 -19.45
N HIS A 430 -30.47 -8.39 -20.39
CA HIS A 430 -31.58 -9.31 -20.68
C HIS A 430 -31.05 -10.68 -21.11
N ILE A 431 -30.17 -10.71 -22.11
CA ILE A 431 -29.61 -11.96 -22.66
C ILE A 431 -28.75 -12.69 -21.63
N TYR A 432 -27.97 -11.96 -20.81
CA TYR A 432 -27.21 -12.56 -19.72
C TYR A 432 -28.12 -13.25 -18.70
N LYS A 433 -29.20 -12.60 -18.26
CA LYS A 433 -30.18 -13.18 -17.33
C LYS A 433 -30.89 -14.40 -17.93
N LEU A 434 -31.25 -14.33 -19.21
CA LEU A 434 -31.84 -15.44 -19.96
C LEU A 434 -30.89 -16.65 -19.94
N MET A 435 -29.65 -16.49 -20.40
CA MET A 435 -28.64 -17.56 -20.37
C MET A 435 -28.39 -18.09 -18.96
N LYS A 436 -28.28 -17.20 -17.96
CA LYS A 436 -28.02 -17.57 -16.57
C LYS A 436 -29.13 -18.44 -15.98
N SER A 437 -30.38 -18.13 -16.27
CA SER A 437 -31.53 -18.84 -15.73
C SER A 437 -31.83 -20.16 -16.44
N ASP A 438 -31.58 -20.26 -17.74
CA ASP A 438 -31.94 -21.40 -18.58
C ASP A 438 -30.70 -22.17 -19.08
N SER A 439 -30.05 -21.69 -20.15
CA SER A 439 -29.00 -22.43 -20.86
C SER A 439 -27.83 -22.83 -19.96
N TYR A 440 -27.40 -21.95 -19.05
CA TYR A 440 -26.33 -22.24 -18.10
C TYR A 440 -26.73 -23.32 -17.08
N THR A 441 -27.97 -23.28 -16.58
CA THR A 441 -28.49 -24.32 -15.69
C THR A 441 -28.52 -25.69 -16.38
N ARG A 442 -28.86 -25.72 -17.68
CA ARG A 442 -28.83 -26.94 -18.50
C ARG A 442 -27.41 -27.40 -18.81
N PHE A 443 -26.50 -26.47 -19.12
CA PHE A 443 -25.08 -26.74 -19.32
C PHE A 443 -24.45 -27.44 -18.11
N LEU A 444 -24.68 -26.96 -16.89
CA LEU A 444 -24.15 -27.59 -15.68
C LEU A 444 -24.69 -29.01 -15.45
N ARG A 445 -25.84 -29.38 -16.02
CA ARG A 445 -26.42 -30.73 -15.95
C ARG A 445 -26.06 -31.61 -17.15
N SER A 446 -25.47 -31.02 -18.18
CA SER A 446 -25.12 -31.73 -19.41
C SER A 446 -23.96 -32.69 -19.19
N ASN A 447 -23.92 -33.77 -19.96
CA ASN A 447 -22.79 -34.72 -19.94
C ASN A 447 -21.47 -34.01 -20.29
N VAL A 448 -21.52 -33.00 -21.17
CA VAL A 448 -20.32 -32.23 -21.59
C VAL A 448 -19.60 -31.61 -20.39
N TYR A 449 -20.33 -31.02 -19.44
CA TYR A 449 -19.76 -30.47 -18.21
C TYR A 449 -19.46 -31.55 -17.17
N GLN A 450 -20.40 -32.48 -16.95
CA GLN A 450 -20.25 -33.52 -15.92
C GLN A 450 -19.08 -34.46 -16.20
N ASP A 451 -18.86 -34.85 -17.45
CA ASP A 451 -17.75 -35.71 -17.84
C ASP A 451 -16.40 -35.03 -17.58
N LEU A 452 -16.28 -33.73 -17.87
CA LEU A 452 -15.07 -32.95 -17.56
C LEU A 452 -14.86 -32.74 -16.06
N LEU A 453 -15.95 -32.53 -15.31
CA LEU A 453 -15.88 -32.41 -13.85
C LEU A 453 -15.46 -33.74 -13.20
N MET A 454 -15.87 -34.88 -13.77
CA MET A 454 -15.54 -36.22 -13.27
C MET A 454 -14.23 -36.77 -13.83
N ALA A 455 -13.66 -36.17 -14.89
CA ALA A 455 -12.40 -36.56 -15.48
C ALA A 455 -11.25 -36.36 -14.48
N LYS A 456 -11.00 -37.37 -13.64
CA LYS A 456 -9.77 -37.46 -12.86
C LYS A 456 -8.63 -37.66 -13.85
N LYS A 457 -7.64 -36.77 -13.83
CA LYS A 457 -6.30 -37.14 -14.31
C LYS A 457 -5.91 -38.39 -13.53
N LYS A 458 -5.81 -39.54 -14.20
CA LYS A 458 -5.02 -40.65 -13.64
C LYS A 458 -3.63 -40.04 -13.41
N PRO A 459 -3.02 -40.20 -12.23
CA PRO A 459 -1.59 -39.97 -12.15
C PRO A 459 -0.98 -40.86 -13.24
N ASP A 460 -0.08 -40.30 -14.06
CA ASP A 460 0.75 -41.12 -14.92
C ASP A 460 1.53 -42.06 -13.99
N THR A 461 0.95 -43.22 -13.72
CA THR A 461 1.67 -44.34 -13.13
C THR A 461 2.78 -44.64 -14.12
N GLU A 462 4.03 -44.56 -13.67
CA GLU A 462 5.23 -44.97 -14.39
C GLU A 462 5.04 -46.35 -15.04
N GLN A 463 4.51 -46.39 -16.26
CA GLN A 463 4.42 -47.58 -17.09
C GLN A 463 4.86 -47.17 -18.49
N GLY A 464 6.17 -46.96 -18.64
CA GLY A 464 6.73 -46.60 -19.95
C GLY A 464 8.20 -46.25 -20.04
N ARG A 465 9.06 -46.54 -19.04
CA ARG A 465 10.53 -46.46 -19.21
C ARG A 465 11.20 -47.80 -18.93
N ARG A 466 10.89 -48.78 -19.77
CA ARG A 466 11.81 -49.87 -20.10
C ARG A 466 11.86 -49.99 -21.62
N THR A 467 13.07 -50.23 -22.14
CA THR A 467 13.52 -50.20 -23.56
C THR A 467 14.18 -48.86 -23.91
N SER A 468 15.42 -48.71 -24.37
CA SER A 468 16.42 -49.64 -24.92
C SER A 468 17.84 -49.03 -24.83
N LEU A 469 18.55 -49.18 -23.70
CA LEU A 469 20.00 -48.88 -23.65
C LEU A 469 20.84 -49.95 -22.93
N GLU A 470 20.25 -50.77 -22.07
CA GLU A 470 20.98 -51.87 -21.39
C GLU A 470 20.95 -53.22 -22.13
N LYS A 471 20.29 -53.32 -23.29
CA LYS A 471 20.31 -54.53 -24.14
C LYS A 471 21.36 -54.50 -25.25
N PHE A 472 22.06 -53.39 -25.50
CA PHE A 472 23.07 -53.30 -26.55
C PHE A 472 24.48 -53.71 -26.08
N THR A 473 24.77 -53.64 -24.77
CA THR A 473 26.12 -53.90 -24.22
C THR A 473 26.36 -55.31 -23.72
N ARG A 474 25.41 -56.24 -23.86
CA ARG A 474 25.59 -57.67 -23.50
C ARG A 474 25.59 -58.66 -24.66
N SER A 475 25.49 -58.22 -25.92
CA SER A 475 25.43 -59.12 -27.09
C SER A 475 26.61 -59.05 -28.07
N VAL A 476 27.63 -58.21 -27.84
CA VAL A 476 28.80 -58.10 -28.75
C VAL A 476 30.11 -58.43 -28.01
N GLY A 477 30.07 -59.46 -27.17
CA GLY A 477 31.20 -59.85 -26.32
C GLY A 477 31.27 -61.34 -26.09
N LYS A 478 31.22 -62.15 -27.16
CA LYS A 478 31.73 -63.53 -27.16
C LYS A 478 31.84 -64.07 -28.58
N SER A 479 33.06 -64.52 -28.90
CA SER A 479 33.48 -65.34 -30.04
C SER A 479 33.99 -64.60 -31.29
N LEU A 480 35.31 -64.41 -31.34
CA LEU A 480 36.23 -64.83 -32.43
C LEU A 480 37.68 -64.60 -31.94
N THR A 481 38.27 -65.60 -31.29
CA THR A 481 39.43 -66.39 -31.77
C THR A 481 40.75 -65.62 -32.00
N GLY A 482 41.61 -65.69 -30.98
CA GLY A 482 42.96 -66.26 -31.02
C GLY A 482 43.99 -65.73 -32.04
N LYS A 483 45.09 -65.18 -31.51
CA LYS A 483 46.45 -65.73 -31.66
C LYS A 483 47.47 -64.97 -30.79
N ARG A 484 48.40 -65.74 -30.21
CA ARG A 484 49.62 -65.36 -29.48
C ARG A 484 50.48 -64.32 -30.21
N LEU A 485 51.21 -63.49 -29.46
CA LEU A 485 52.68 -63.40 -29.41
C LEU A 485 53.08 -62.41 -28.26
N THR A 486 53.84 -62.85 -27.24
CA THR A 486 55.22 -62.41 -26.90
C THR A 486 55.40 -60.89 -26.78
N GLY A 487 55.88 -60.26 -25.71
CA GLY A 487 56.84 -60.63 -24.67
C GLY A 487 57.64 -59.35 -24.33
N LEU A 488 58.26 -59.30 -23.14
CA LEU A 488 59.20 -58.28 -22.64
C LEU A 488 58.63 -56.87 -22.41
N MET A 489 59.16 -56.03 -21.52
CA MET A 489 59.89 -56.07 -20.24
C MET A 489 60.13 -54.60 -19.94
N GLN A 490 60.18 -54.25 -18.64
CA GLN A 490 60.82 -53.04 -18.10
C GLN A 490 60.19 -51.69 -18.49
N SER A 491 60.31 -50.60 -17.76
CA SER A 491 60.60 -50.27 -16.35
C SER A 491 60.48 -48.74 -16.31
N SER A 492 59.86 -48.19 -15.27
CA SER A 492 60.25 -46.98 -14.50
C SER A 492 59.06 -46.46 -13.70
#